data_AF-A0A0P9ST95-F1
#
_entry.id   AF-A0A0P9ST95-F1
#
_cell.length_a   1.000
_cell.length_b   1.000
_cell.length_c   1.000
_cell.angle_alpha   90.00
_cell.angle_beta   90.00
_cell.angle_gamma   90.00
#
_symmetry.space_group_name_H-M   'P 1'
#
loop_
_entity.id
_entity.type
_entity.pdbx_description
1 polymer ?
#
loop_
_entity_poly.entity_id
_entity_poly.type
_entity_poly.pdbx_seq_one_letter_code
_entity_poly.pdbx_strand_id
1 'polypeptide(L)' 'MSSDDDYINIPNLDYRTKHLIPITVKRGLAKELIAAKGNTKAISALSLQYRLSSQAAGYISNLQLKDIEQSQKRR' A
#
# COMPACT_ATOMS: atom_id res chain seq x y z
N MET A 1 -0.11 -12.94 -17.34
CA MET A 1 0.34 -11.57 -16.98
C MET A 1 0.29 -11.50 -15.46
N SER A 2 1.45 -11.37 -14.80
CA SER A 2 1.52 -11.44 -13.34
C SER A 2 0.84 -10.23 -12.71
N SER A 3 -0.18 -10.51 -11.91
CA SER A 3 -0.97 -9.53 -11.13
C SER A 3 -0.11 -8.66 -10.19
N ASP A 4 1.16 -9.00 -9.96
CA ASP A 4 2.08 -8.29 -9.07
C ASP A 4 2.75 -7.04 -9.68
N ASP A 5 2.79 -6.95 -11.02
CA ASP A 5 3.26 -5.76 -11.74
C ASP A 5 2.18 -4.67 -11.84
N ASP A 6 0.94 -5.00 -11.47
CA ASP A 6 -0.14 -4.03 -11.42
C ASP A 6 0.01 -3.06 -10.26
N TYR A 7 -0.74 -1.96 -10.35
CA TYR A 7 -0.81 -0.95 -9.31
C TYR A 7 -2.18 -0.93 -8.64
N ILE A 8 -2.18 -0.55 -7.36
CA ILE A 8 -3.36 -0.24 -6.58
C ILE A 8 -3.34 1.23 -6.16
N ASN A 9 -4.53 1.83 -6.05
CA ASN A 9 -4.67 3.16 -5.49
C ASN A 9 -5.05 3.03 -4.02
N ILE A 10 -4.32 3.72 -3.15
CA ILE A 10 -4.60 3.77 -1.72
C ILE A 10 -4.80 5.22 -1.29
N PRO A 11 -5.67 5.49 -0.31
CA PRO A 11 -5.77 6.81 0.27
C PRO A 11 -4.48 7.13 1.04
N ASN A 12 -3.88 8.28 0.75
CA ASN A 12 -2.79 8.83 1.53
C ASN A 12 -3.17 10.24 2.00
N LEU A 13 -2.89 10.53 3.27
CA LEU A 13 -3.12 11.86 3.79
C LEU A 13 -1.94 12.75 3.38
N ASP A 14 -2.22 13.84 2.68
CA ASP A 14 -1.25 14.89 2.50
C ASP A 14 -1.28 15.82 3.72
N TYR A 15 -0.19 15.80 4.49
CA TYR A 15 -0.03 16.62 5.69
C TYR A 15 -0.08 18.12 5.42
N ARG A 16 0.30 18.57 4.22
CA ARG A 16 0.34 20.01 3.89
C ARG A 16 -1.05 20.56 3.61
N THR A 17 -1.87 19.79 2.90
CA THR A 17 -3.18 20.23 2.42
C THR A 17 -4.33 19.66 3.24
N LYS A 18 -4.06 18.70 4.14
CA LYS A 18 -5.06 17.94 4.91
C LYS A 18 -6.08 17.21 4.05
N HIS A 19 -5.77 16.99 2.77
CA HIS A 19 -6.60 16.24 1.85
C HIS A 19 -6.16 14.78 1.75
N LEU A 20 -7.13 13.90 1.51
CA LEU A 20 -6.86 12.52 1.12
C LEU A 20 -6.57 12.50 -0.38
N ILE A 21 -5.32 12.27 -0.74
CA ILE A 21 -4.86 12.15 -2.12
C ILE A 21 -4.54 10.67 -2.36
N PRO A 22 -5.12 10.05 -3.40
CA PRO A 22 -4.76 8.67 -3.73
C PRO A 22 -3.30 8.62 -4.18
N ILE A 23 -2.53 7.66 -3.65
CA ILE A 23 -1.22 7.30 -4.19
C ILE A 23 -1.29 5.92 -4.83
N THR A 24 -0.46 5.75 -5.85
CA THR A 24 -0.40 4.53 -6.64
C THR A 24 0.78 3.69 -6.17
N VAL A 25 0.52 2.45 -5.77
CA VAL A 25 1.50 1.52 -5.19
C VAL A 25 1.48 0.20 -5.95
N LYS A 26 2.64 -0.40 -6.20
CA LYS A 26 2.70 -1.74 -6.82
C LYS A 26 1.97 -2.76 -5.94
N ARG A 27 1.18 -3.63 -6.56
CA ARG A 27 0.44 -4.68 -5.84
C ARG A 27 1.40 -5.64 -5.12
N GLY A 28 2.54 -5.96 -5.71
CA GLY A 28 3.60 -6.73 -5.05
C GLY A 28 4.06 -6.11 -3.73
N LEU A 29 4.36 -4.80 -3.72
CA LEU A 29 4.72 -4.07 -2.50
C LEU A 29 3.57 -4.05 -1.48
N ALA A 30 2.33 -3.92 -1.95
CA ALA A 30 1.19 -3.99 -1.05
C ALA A 30 1.04 -5.36 -0.38
N LYS A 31 1.28 -6.45 -1.11
CA LYS A 31 1.32 -7.81 -0.55
C LYS A 31 2.44 -7.97 0.47
N GLU A 32 3.64 -7.46 0.20
CA GLU A 32 4.76 -7.47 1.15
C GLU A 32 4.42 -6.74 2.45
N LEU A 33 3.78 -5.57 2.35
CA LEU A 33 3.34 -4.79 3.52
C LEU A 33 2.24 -5.51 4.32
N ILE A 34 1.29 -6.17 3.65
CA ILE A 34 0.26 -6.98 4.31
C ILE A 34 0.90 -8.19 5.00
N ALA A 35 1.86 -8.85 4.37
CA ALA A 35 2.59 -9.96 4.96
C ALA A 35 3.42 -9.54 6.19
N ALA A 36 3.88 -8.28 6.22
CA ALA A 36 4.59 -7.70 7.35
C ALA A 36 3.68 -7.22 8.50
N LYS A 37 2.37 -7.47 8.45
CA LYS A 37 1.41 -7.04 9.48
C LYS A 37 1.85 -7.46 10.88
N GLY A 38 1.83 -6.50 11.82
CA GLY A 38 2.28 -6.70 13.19
C GLY A 38 3.81 -6.59 13.39
N ASN A 39 4.60 -6.56 12.32
CA ASN A 39 6.05 -6.33 12.37
C ASN A 39 6.40 -4.89 11.98
N THR A 40 6.33 -3.98 12.95
CA THR A 40 6.58 -2.54 12.75
C THR A 40 7.97 -2.25 12.17
N LYS A 41 8.99 -3.07 12.49
CA LYS A 41 10.35 -2.91 11.94
C LYS A 41 10.37 -3.20 10.44
N ALA A 42 9.76 -4.31 10.01
CA ALA A 42 9.67 -4.67 8.60
C ALA A 42 8.85 -3.64 7.81
N ILE A 43 7.72 -3.17 8.36
CA ILE A 43 6.89 -2.14 7.75
C ILE A 43 7.68 -0.84 7.57
N SER A 44 8.42 -0.41 8.60
CA SER A 44 9.26 0.80 8.53
C SER A 44 10.38 0.67 7.49
N ALA A 45 11.05 -0.49 7.45
CA ALA A 45 12.09 -0.76 6.46
C ALA A 45 11.56 -0.71 5.02
N LEU A 46 10.41 -1.35 4.75
CA LEU A 46 9.74 -1.29 3.45
C LEU A 46 9.30 0.13 3.10
N SER A 47 8.76 0.88 4.07
CA SER A 47 8.39 2.29 3.88
C SER A 47 9.58 3.14 3.43
N LEU A 48 10.74 2.97 4.05
CA LEU A 48 11.96 3.69 3.71
C LEU A 48 12.51 3.27 2.34
N GLN A 49 12.62 1.97 2.09
CA GLN A 49 13.14 1.41 0.84
C GLN A 49 12.36 1.92 -0.38
N TYR A 50 11.03 1.97 -0.27
CA TYR A 50 10.14 2.34 -1.36
C TYR A 50 9.67 3.81 -1.30
N ARG A 51 10.26 4.63 -0.42
CA ARG A 51 9.91 6.05 -0.22
C ARG A 51 8.42 6.29 -0.01
N LEU A 52 7.76 5.34 0.67
CA LEU A 52 6.36 5.44 1.04
C LEU A 52 6.23 6.19 2.37
N SER A 53 5.13 6.93 2.57
CA SER A 53 4.86 7.53 3.87
C SER A 53 4.58 6.43 4.91
N SER A 54 5.05 6.60 6.15
CA SER A 54 4.81 5.63 7.22
C SER A 54 3.31 5.40 7.46
N GLN A 55 2.49 6.44 7.25
CA GLN A 55 1.04 6.35 7.33
C GLN A 55 0.47 5.45 6.24
N ALA A 56 0.89 5.63 4.98
CA ALA A 56 0.45 4.77 3.89
C ALA A 56 0.91 3.33 4.10
N ALA A 57 2.16 3.12 4.56
CA ALA A 57 2.69 1.78 4.82
C ALA A 57 1.89 1.09 5.92
N GLY A 58 1.60 1.82 7.00
CA GLY A 58 0.74 1.35 8.09
C GLY A 58 -0.69 1.06 7.63
N TYR A 59 -1.28 1.91 6.80
CA TYR A 59 -2.60 1.69 6.22
C TYR A 59 -2.63 0.40 5.38
N ILE A 60 -1.70 0.25 4.42
CA ILE A 60 -1.61 -0.92 3.56
C ILE A 60 -1.42 -2.21 4.37
N SER A 61 -0.54 -2.20 5.38
CA SER A 61 -0.27 -3.39 6.21
C SER A 61 -1.50 -3.91 6.95
N ASN A 62 -2.54 -3.09 7.11
CA ASN A 62 -3.79 -3.46 7.76
C ASN A 62 -4.88 -3.93 6.79
N LEU A 63 -4.68 -3.78 5.47
CA LEU A 63 -5.61 -4.30 4.45
C LEU A 63 -5.61 -5.82 4.41
N GLN A 64 -6.69 -6.40 3.87
CA GLN A 64 -6.74 -7.82 3.52
C GLN A 64 -6.31 -8.01 2.06
N LEU A 65 -5.75 -9.18 1.72
CA LEU A 65 -5.33 -9.48 0.35
C LEU A 65 -6.45 -9.29 -0.68
N LYS A 66 -7.67 -9.70 -0.34
CA LYS A 66 -8.85 -9.52 -1.20
C LYS A 66 -9.14 -8.05 -1.56
N ASP A 67 -8.77 -7.12 -0.68
CA ASP A 67 -9.03 -5.67 -0.86
C ASP A 67 -8.13 -5.09 -1.96
N ILE A 68 -6.94 -5.68 -2.16
CA ILE A 68 -5.96 -5.25 -3.17
C ILE A 68 -6.02 -6.08 -4.46
N GLU A 69 -6.67 -7.25 -4.42
CA GLU A 69 -6.88 -8.12 -5.57
C GLU A 69 -8.12 -7.74 -6.39
N GLN A 70 -9.16 -7.18 -5.76
CA GLN A 70 -10.40 -6.79 -6.45
C GLN A 70 -10.27 -5.59 -7.41
N SER A 71 -9.16 -4.84 -7.38
CA SER A 71 -9.03 -3.61 -8.20
C SER A 71 -9.03 -3.85 -9.72
N GLN A 72 -8.87 -5.10 -10.19
CA GLN A 72 -8.99 -5.44 -11.62
C GLN A 72 -10.43 -5.58 -12.13
N LYS A 73 -11.44 -5.65 -11.25
CA LYS A 73 -12.82 -6.08 -11.63
C LYS A 73 -13.81 -4.94 -11.90
N ARG A 74 -13.36 -3.81 -12.43
CA ARG A 74 -14.27 -2.82 -13.05
C ARG A 74 -13.92 -2.66 -14.54
N ARG A 75 -14.47 -3.56 -15.34
CA ARG A 75 -14.74 -3.38 -16.76
C ARG A 75 -16.24 -3.53 -16.96
#